data_AF-A0A3L6FFU4-F1
#
_entry.id   AF-A0A3L6FFU4-F1
#
_cell.length_a   1.000
_cell.length_b   1.000
_cell.length_c   1.000
_cell.angle_alpha   90.00
_cell.angle_beta   90.00
_cell.angle_gamma   90.00
#
_symmetry.space_group_name_H-M   'P 1'
#
loop_
_entity.id
_entity.type
_entity.pdbx_description
1 polymer ?
#
loop_
_entity_poly.entity_id
_entity_poly.type
_entity_poly.pdbx_seq_one_letter_code
_entity_poly.pdbx_strand_id
1 'polypeptide(L)'
;MLLQAPPDSPEGIFMEAAKSNILGLPADASEKEKNVRAWLYQLEADYQDKLLACGAIIVAQLRVRVLEETQFTCSAGIAHNKMLAKLVSGMHKPAQQTVVPSSSVQDLLASLPVKKMKQLGGKLGSSLQDDLGVETIGDLLSFTEEKLQEQYGVNTGSGGWSCWLSEDGSCTTAWRQLDLDLASRRLKLVYSSNGGTTEKIPSPEEQREKINELRKELGEHSSEAIKDFLSDASLVRFLRARNWNVQKASKMMKAAVKWRLAFKPENICWDDIAEEAETGKIYRADYKDKHGRTVLVLRPGLENTTSAIGQIKYLVYSLEKAIMNLTEDQEKMVWLTDFQCWTLGSTPLKVTRETVNVLQDCYPERLGLAILYNPPRIFESFWKIVKPFLDHETRKKVKFVYSNDKESQKIMAEVFDIEELDSAFGGKNPATFEYNSYAEQMQEDDKKMGSLHGSANSLLGSAGKEANGADSDASSEASFYSGTDSPTHENGEHSIAKKNG
;
A
#
# COMPACT_ATOMS: atom_id res chain seq x y z
N MET A 1 -3.03 -11.04 36.32
CA MET A 1 -3.86 -12.27 36.16
C MET A 1 -3.49 -13.05 34.91
N LEU A 2 -3.46 -12.46 33.71
CA LEU A 2 -3.01 -13.17 32.49
C LEU A 2 -1.63 -13.86 32.61
N LEU A 3 -0.69 -13.25 33.35
CA LEU A 3 0.63 -13.83 33.67
C LEU A 3 0.60 -15.12 34.50
N GLN A 4 -0.51 -15.46 35.15
CA GLN A 4 -0.61 -16.59 36.07
C GLN A 4 -1.40 -17.77 35.48
N ALA A 5 -2.31 -17.52 34.53
CA ALA A 5 -3.03 -18.55 33.78
C ALA A 5 -3.68 -17.95 32.51
N PRO A 6 -3.16 -18.23 31.30
CA PRO A 6 -3.84 -17.92 30.05
C PRO A 6 -5.08 -18.84 29.84
N PRO A 7 -6.19 -18.34 29.28
CA PRO A 7 -7.38 -19.14 29.03
C PRO A 7 -7.33 -19.94 27.71
N ASP A 8 -7.40 -21.27 27.80
CA ASP A 8 -7.35 -22.19 26.64
C ASP A 8 -8.71 -22.46 25.93
N SER A 9 -9.81 -21.84 26.38
CA SER A 9 -11.18 -22.12 25.88
C SER A 9 -11.99 -20.85 25.55
N PRO A 10 -13.04 -20.94 24.68
CA PRO A 10 -13.97 -19.84 24.41
C PRO A 10 -14.59 -19.25 25.68
N GLU A 11 -14.98 -20.11 26.63
CA GLU A 11 -15.42 -19.70 27.97
C GLU A 11 -14.33 -18.93 28.71
N GLY A 12 -13.07 -19.34 28.63
CA GLY A 12 -11.95 -18.64 29.25
C GLY A 12 -11.68 -17.25 28.63
N ILE A 13 -11.83 -17.11 27.31
CA ILE A 13 -11.76 -15.81 26.62
C ILE A 13 -12.89 -14.89 27.08
N PHE A 14 -14.09 -15.44 27.24
CA PHE A 14 -15.23 -14.71 27.77
C PHE A 14 -14.98 -14.26 29.22
N MET A 15 -14.39 -15.13 30.05
CA MET A 15 -13.99 -14.79 31.42
C MET A 15 -12.92 -13.68 31.45
N GLU A 16 -12.01 -13.63 30.47
CA GLU A 16 -11.06 -12.51 30.36
C GLU A 16 -11.74 -11.22 29.91
N ALA A 17 -12.73 -11.28 29.00
CA ALA A 17 -13.53 -10.13 28.62
C ALA A 17 -14.36 -9.59 29.81
N ALA A 18 -14.83 -10.46 30.70
CA ALA A 18 -15.55 -10.09 31.92
C ALA A 18 -14.70 -9.28 32.92
N LYS A 19 -13.38 -9.26 32.77
CA LYS A 19 -12.46 -8.43 33.58
C LYS A 19 -12.27 -7.01 33.03
N SER A 20 -12.97 -6.66 31.94
CA SER A 20 -12.90 -5.33 31.34
C SER A 20 -13.28 -4.23 32.34
N ASN A 21 -12.66 -3.06 32.19
CA ASN A 21 -13.14 -1.85 32.84
C ASN A 21 -14.14 -1.17 31.91
N ILE A 22 -15.42 -1.19 32.25
CA ILE A 22 -16.45 -0.44 31.53
C ILE A 22 -16.65 0.87 32.29
N LEU A 23 -16.42 2.01 31.64
CA LEU A 23 -16.69 3.30 32.27
C LEU A 23 -18.20 3.44 32.55
N GLY A 24 -18.56 4.11 33.64
CA GLY A 24 -19.95 4.27 34.08
C GLY A 24 -20.55 3.07 34.83
N LEU A 25 -19.88 1.90 34.85
CA LEU A 25 -20.31 0.78 35.69
C LEU A 25 -19.76 0.90 37.12
N PRO A 26 -20.57 0.59 38.16
CA PRO A 26 -20.11 0.60 39.55
C PRO A 26 -18.93 -0.34 39.76
N ALA A 27 -17.83 0.19 40.31
CA ALA A 27 -16.58 -0.53 40.51
C ALA A 27 -16.52 -1.33 41.83
N ASP A 28 -17.67 -1.75 42.37
CA ASP A 28 -17.69 -2.55 43.60
C ASP A 28 -16.91 -3.85 43.38
N ALA A 29 -15.84 -4.03 44.16
CA ALA A 29 -14.82 -5.05 43.92
C ALA A 29 -15.39 -6.47 44.06
N SER A 30 -16.46 -6.68 44.83
CA SER A 30 -17.06 -8.01 45.02
C SER A 30 -17.96 -8.44 43.86
N GLU A 31 -18.57 -7.50 43.13
CA GLU A 31 -19.55 -7.81 42.07
C GLU A 31 -19.12 -7.32 40.67
N LYS A 32 -17.94 -6.72 40.54
CA LYS A 32 -17.44 -6.12 39.29
C LYS A 32 -17.56 -7.06 38.09
N GLU A 33 -17.06 -8.29 38.20
CA GLU A 33 -17.06 -9.23 37.08
C GLU A 33 -18.49 -9.64 36.66
N LYS A 34 -19.39 -9.78 37.64
CA LYS A 34 -20.81 -10.07 37.38
C LYS A 34 -21.50 -8.90 36.69
N ASN A 35 -21.23 -7.67 37.12
CA ASN A 35 -21.78 -6.47 36.50
C ASN A 35 -21.28 -6.29 35.06
N VAL A 36 -20.00 -6.55 34.79
CA VAL A 36 -19.44 -6.51 33.44
C VAL A 36 -20.04 -7.60 32.56
N ARG A 37 -20.23 -8.83 33.07
CA ARG A 37 -20.91 -9.89 32.33
C ARG A 37 -22.35 -9.51 31.99
N ALA A 38 -23.09 -8.94 32.95
CA ALA A 38 -24.45 -8.48 32.72
C ALA A 38 -24.50 -7.41 31.63
N TRP A 39 -23.54 -6.47 31.63
CA TRP A 39 -23.42 -5.44 30.59
C TRP A 39 -23.09 -6.04 29.21
N LEU A 40 -22.15 -6.98 29.13
CA LEU A 40 -21.80 -7.66 27.88
C LEU A 40 -22.97 -8.45 27.25
N TYR A 41 -23.91 -8.92 28.06
CA TYR A 41 -25.09 -9.70 27.64
C TYR A 41 -26.39 -8.90 27.60
N GLN A 42 -26.35 -7.58 27.74
CA GLN A 42 -27.55 -6.78 27.83
C GLN A 42 -28.34 -6.82 26.50
N LEU A 43 -29.45 -7.58 26.49
CA LEU A 43 -30.29 -7.78 25.31
C LEU A 43 -30.96 -6.49 24.82
N GLU A 44 -31.29 -5.60 25.76
CA GLU A 44 -31.95 -4.31 25.51
C GLU A 44 -30.95 -3.13 25.36
N ALA A 45 -29.65 -3.40 25.25
CA ALA A 45 -28.67 -2.34 24.99
C ALA A 45 -28.87 -1.71 23.59
N ASP A 46 -28.48 -0.45 23.47
CA ASP A 46 -28.43 0.21 22.17
C ASP A 46 -27.44 -0.48 21.22
N TYR A 47 -27.57 -0.18 19.92
CA TYR A 47 -26.76 -0.83 18.90
C TYR A 47 -25.26 -0.54 19.05
N GLN A 48 -24.88 0.65 19.55
CA GLN A 48 -23.48 1.03 19.70
C GLN A 48 -22.82 0.30 20.87
N ASP A 49 -23.50 0.18 22.01
CA ASP A 49 -23.03 -0.56 23.18
C ASP A 49 -22.92 -2.06 22.88
N LYS A 50 -23.82 -2.62 22.06
CA LYS A 50 -23.68 -4.00 21.54
C LYS A 50 -22.41 -4.19 20.71
N LEU A 51 -22.06 -3.24 19.85
CA LEU A 51 -20.80 -3.28 19.10
C LEU A 51 -19.57 -3.18 20.02
N LEU A 52 -19.65 -2.35 21.06
CA LEU A 52 -18.58 -2.22 22.06
C LEU A 52 -18.42 -3.52 22.87
N ALA A 53 -19.51 -4.20 23.22
CA ALA A 53 -19.47 -5.50 23.89
C ALA A 53 -18.78 -6.57 23.02
N CYS A 54 -19.13 -6.65 21.73
CA CYS A 54 -18.42 -7.49 20.76
C CYS A 54 -16.93 -7.13 20.67
N GLY A 55 -16.61 -5.83 20.60
CA GLY A 55 -15.25 -5.32 20.59
C GLY A 55 -14.45 -5.72 21.83
N ALA A 56 -15.07 -5.70 23.01
CA ALA A 56 -14.44 -6.12 24.25
C ALA A 56 -14.06 -7.61 24.23
N ILE A 57 -14.92 -8.48 23.71
CA ILE A 57 -14.64 -9.92 23.58
C ILE A 57 -13.48 -10.16 22.60
N ILE A 58 -13.53 -9.53 21.43
CA ILE A 58 -12.48 -9.66 20.40
C ILE A 58 -11.13 -9.17 20.93
N VAL A 59 -11.12 -8.02 21.59
CA VAL A 59 -9.87 -7.45 22.15
C VAL A 59 -9.33 -8.32 23.27
N ALA A 60 -10.19 -8.91 24.13
CA ALA A 60 -9.74 -9.85 25.14
C ALA A 60 -9.05 -11.06 24.51
N GLN A 61 -9.64 -11.63 23.46
CA GLN A 61 -9.03 -12.73 22.70
C GLN A 61 -7.67 -12.34 22.11
N LEU A 62 -7.57 -11.16 21.50
CA LEU A 62 -6.31 -10.67 20.92
C LEU A 62 -5.23 -10.49 22.00
N ARG A 63 -5.60 -9.96 23.17
CA ARG A 63 -4.66 -9.76 24.28
C ARG A 63 -4.15 -11.09 24.85
N VAL A 64 -5.02 -12.10 24.95
CA VAL A 64 -4.65 -13.48 25.34
C VAL A 64 -3.65 -14.05 24.34
N ARG A 65 -3.96 -14.02 23.04
CA ARG A 65 -3.06 -14.55 22.00
C ARG A 65 -1.72 -13.85 21.96
N VAL A 66 -1.68 -12.52 22.11
CA VAL A 66 -0.42 -11.77 22.19
C VAL A 66 0.44 -12.27 23.36
N LEU A 67 -0.16 -12.55 24.51
CA LEU A 67 0.57 -13.12 25.63
C LEU A 67 1.08 -14.53 25.34
N GLU A 68 0.22 -15.42 24.84
CA GLU A 68 0.58 -16.80 24.53
C GLU A 68 1.73 -16.88 23.52
N GLU A 69 1.62 -16.11 22.43
CA GLU A 69 2.55 -16.17 21.30
C GLU A 69 3.86 -15.40 21.54
N THR A 70 3.80 -14.29 22.30
CA THR A 70 4.95 -13.39 22.42
C THR A 70 5.50 -13.25 23.84
N GLN A 71 4.80 -13.78 24.84
CA GLN A 71 5.10 -13.59 26.27
C GLN A 71 5.04 -12.12 26.73
N PHE A 72 4.59 -11.20 25.88
CA PHE A 72 4.35 -9.80 26.24
C PHE A 72 2.88 -9.56 26.57
N THR A 73 2.64 -8.66 27.53
CA THR A 73 1.29 -8.21 27.84
C THR A 73 0.98 -6.88 27.16
N CYS A 74 -0.29 -6.67 26.80
CA CYS A 74 -0.75 -5.40 26.27
C CYS A 74 -2.05 -4.93 26.96
N SER A 75 -2.16 -3.61 27.09
CA SER A 75 -3.41 -2.94 27.45
C SER A 75 -4.10 -2.41 26.21
N ALA A 76 -5.43 -2.34 26.26
CA ALA A 76 -6.24 -1.91 25.12
C ALA A 76 -7.36 -0.95 25.54
N GLY A 77 -7.80 -0.12 24.61
CA GLY A 77 -8.97 0.73 24.78
C GLY A 77 -9.96 0.47 23.66
N ILE A 78 -11.25 0.44 24.00
CA ILE A 78 -12.37 0.14 23.10
C ILE A 78 -13.37 1.30 23.22
N ALA A 79 -13.67 1.96 22.10
CA ALA A 79 -14.61 3.08 22.05
C ALA A 79 -15.16 3.23 20.62
N HIS A 80 -16.20 4.04 20.44
CA HIS A 80 -16.81 4.32 19.13
C HIS A 80 -15.90 5.15 18.20
N ASN A 81 -14.83 5.76 18.72
CA ASN A 81 -13.82 6.45 17.93
C ASN A 81 -12.38 6.17 18.39
N LYS A 82 -11.42 6.37 17.47
CA LYS A 82 -10.01 6.04 17.69
C LYS A 82 -9.33 6.92 18.74
N MET A 83 -9.74 8.18 18.86
CA MET A 83 -9.15 9.10 19.85
C MET A 83 -9.46 8.61 21.27
N LEU A 84 -10.73 8.33 21.56
CA LEU A 84 -11.17 7.81 22.85
C LEU A 84 -10.55 6.43 23.13
N ALA A 85 -10.54 5.53 22.14
CA ALA A 85 -9.90 4.22 22.28
C ALA A 85 -8.41 4.35 22.64
N LYS A 86 -7.69 5.26 21.98
CA LYS A 86 -6.27 5.52 22.27
C LYS A 86 -6.06 6.15 23.64
N LEU A 87 -6.94 7.06 24.05
CA LEU A 87 -6.92 7.69 25.37
C LEU A 87 -7.07 6.63 26.47
N VAL A 88 -8.16 5.85 26.43
CA VAL A 88 -8.49 4.92 27.52
C VAL A 88 -7.58 3.68 27.56
N SER A 89 -6.90 3.35 26.46
CA SER A 89 -5.87 2.29 26.44
C SER A 89 -4.74 2.49 27.46
N GLY A 90 -4.55 3.72 27.93
CA GLY A 90 -3.55 4.07 28.95
C GLY A 90 -4.06 4.07 30.39
N MET A 91 -5.38 4.08 30.61
CA MET A 91 -5.96 4.36 31.94
C MET A 91 -5.73 3.24 32.95
N HIS A 92 -5.99 1.99 32.57
CA HIS A 92 -5.91 0.83 33.46
C HIS A 92 -4.73 -0.07 33.13
N LYS A 93 -3.55 0.52 32.93
CA LYS A 93 -2.31 -0.26 32.75
C LYS A 93 -1.82 -0.85 34.08
N PRO A 94 -1.08 -1.97 34.05
CA PRO A 94 -0.71 -2.78 32.88
C PRO A 94 -1.71 -3.91 32.59
N ALA A 95 -1.70 -4.42 31.36
CA ALA A 95 -2.39 -5.66 30.95
C ALA A 95 -3.89 -5.70 31.28
N GLN A 96 -4.62 -4.63 30.96
CA GLN A 96 -6.09 -4.60 31.03
C GLN A 96 -6.69 -3.92 29.81
N GLN A 97 -8.00 -4.09 29.63
CA GLN A 97 -8.77 -3.34 28.64
C GLN A 97 -9.80 -2.42 29.27
N THR A 98 -10.08 -1.31 28.60
CA THR A 98 -11.06 -0.31 29.03
C THR A 98 -12.04 -0.04 27.90
N VAL A 99 -13.33 -0.07 28.18
CA VAL A 99 -14.43 0.21 27.25
C VAL A 99 -15.07 1.54 27.66
N VAL A 100 -15.38 2.38 26.67
CA VAL A 100 -16.12 3.64 26.86
C VAL A 100 -17.47 3.54 26.18
N PRO A 101 -18.55 3.23 26.93
CA PRO A 101 -19.92 3.38 26.44
C PRO A 101 -20.20 4.83 26.06
N SER A 102 -21.10 5.05 25.10
CA SER A 102 -21.45 6.42 24.64
C SER A 102 -21.99 7.28 25.79
N SER A 103 -22.75 6.68 26.72
CA SER A 103 -23.28 7.33 27.92
C SER A 103 -22.20 7.86 28.88
N SER A 104 -20.98 7.31 28.84
CA SER A 104 -19.89 7.68 29.75
C SER A 104 -18.88 8.66 29.15
N VAL A 105 -19.09 9.07 27.89
CA VAL A 105 -18.13 9.92 27.16
C VAL A 105 -18.09 11.32 27.77
N GLN A 106 -19.25 11.90 28.06
CA GLN A 106 -19.35 13.25 28.60
C GLN A 106 -18.68 13.33 29.98
N ASP A 107 -18.96 12.38 30.86
CA ASP A 107 -18.32 12.31 32.19
C ASP A 107 -16.80 12.09 32.11
N LEU A 108 -16.36 11.25 31.16
CA LEU A 108 -14.93 11.03 30.90
C LEU A 108 -14.24 12.31 30.44
N LEU A 109 -14.82 13.03 29.47
CA LEU A 109 -14.25 14.28 28.95
C LEU A 109 -14.28 15.37 30.02
N ALA A 110 -15.38 15.51 30.76
CA ALA A 110 -15.52 16.51 31.81
C ALA A 110 -14.38 16.47 32.83
N SER A 111 -13.94 15.25 33.21
CA SER A 111 -12.89 15.05 34.21
C SER A 111 -11.46 14.93 33.63
N LEU A 112 -11.29 14.95 32.30
CA LEU A 112 -10.01 14.66 31.67
C LEU A 112 -9.10 15.90 31.66
N PRO A 113 -7.86 15.84 32.18
CA PRO A 113 -6.93 16.95 32.11
C PRO A 113 -6.63 17.34 30.65
N VAL A 114 -6.64 18.64 30.35
CA VAL A 114 -6.49 19.15 28.97
C VAL A 114 -5.20 18.65 28.30
N LYS A 115 -4.09 18.56 29.06
CA LYS A 115 -2.79 18.07 28.57
C LYS A 115 -2.75 16.58 28.23
N LYS A 116 -3.72 15.78 28.70
CA LYS A 116 -3.84 14.35 28.34
C LYS A 116 -4.51 14.15 26.97
N MET A 117 -5.17 15.17 26.43
CA MET A 117 -5.73 15.10 25.08
C MET A 117 -4.64 15.18 24.02
N LYS A 118 -4.86 14.43 22.95
CA LYS A 118 -3.97 14.43 21.78
C LYS A 118 -3.92 15.85 21.20
N GLN A 119 -2.72 16.31 20.85
CA GLN A 119 -2.41 17.67 20.36
C GLN A 119 -2.46 18.79 21.41
N LEU A 120 -2.94 18.51 22.63
CA LEU A 120 -2.96 19.47 23.74
C LEU A 120 -1.86 19.28 24.78
N GLY A 121 -1.07 18.20 24.72
CA GLY A 121 0.03 17.98 25.66
C GLY A 121 1.24 18.93 25.52
N GLY A 122 1.22 19.86 24.57
CA GLY A 122 2.34 20.76 24.24
C GLY A 122 2.13 22.21 24.68
N LYS A 123 2.70 23.15 23.92
CA LYS A 123 2.61 24.60 24.18
C LYS A 123 1.15 25.09 24.22
N LEU A 124 0.31 24.62 23.30
CA LEU A 124 -1.09 25.02 23.22
C LEU A 124 -1.87 24.69 24.50
N GLY A 125 -1.78 23.47 25.03
CA GLY A 125 -2.47 23.14 26.29
C GLY A 125 -1.81 23.71 27.54
N SER A 126 -0.58 24.25 27.44
CA SER A 126 -0.03 25.08 28.51
C SER A 126 -0.62 26.49 28.44
N SER A 127 -0.74 27.08 27.26
CA SER A 127 -1.44 28.35 27.03
C SER A 127 -2.90 28.30 27.51
N LEU A 128 -3.63 27.23 27.18
CA LEU A 128 -5.02 27.07 27.65
C LEU A 128 -5.12 27.05 29.19
N GLN A 129 -4.13 26.48 29.87
CA GLN A 129 -4.07 26.48 31.33
C GLN A 129 -3.70 27.86 31.88
N ASP A 130 -2.66 28.49 31.33
CA ASP A 130 -2.09 29.72 31.86
C ASP A 130 -2.97 30.95 31.54
N ASP A 131 -3.54 31.00 30.32
CA ASP A 131 -4.27 32.16 29.81
C ASP A 131 -5.79 32.09 30.10
N LEU A 132 -6.36 30.88 30.10
CA LEU A 132 -7.81 30.67 30.25
C LEU A 132 -8.21 29.88 31.51
N GLY A 133 -7.25 29.43 32.33
CA GLY A 133 -7.53 28.65 33.54
C GLY A 133 -8.16 27.29 33.26
N VAL A 134 -8.01 26.75 32.05
CA VAL A 134 -8.63 25.48 31.63
C VAL A 134 -7.81 24.32 32.15
N GLU A 135 -8.26 23.64 33.19
CA GLU A 135 -7.57 22.47 33.74
C GLU A 135 -8.01 21.18 33.06
N THR A 136 -9.30 21.06 32.76
CA THR A 136 -9.95 19.88 32.19
C THR A 136 -10.57 20.16 30.82
N ILE A 137 -10.91 19.09 30.08
CA ILE A 137 -11.69 19.23 28.86
C ILE A 137 -13.11 19.71 29.18
N GLY A 138 -13.69 19.36 30.34
CA GLY A 138 -14.94 19.97 30.81
C GLY A 138 -14.88 21.50 30.87
N ASP A 139 -13.79 22.04 31.43
CA ASP A 139 -13.57 23.49 31.48
C ASP A 139 -13.42 24.07 30.08
N LEU A 140 -12.70 23.36 29.19
CA LEU A 140 -12.53 23.77 27.81
C LEU A 140 -13.87 23.86 27.08
N LEU A 141 -14.76 22.89 27.28
CA LEU A 141 -16.09 22.83 26.65
C LEU A 141 -17.02 23.99 27.06
N SER A 142 -16.69 24.73 28.11
CA SER A 142 -17.43 25.93 28.51
C SER A 142 -17.15 27.16 27.63
N PHE A 143 -16.12 27.10 26.77
CA PHE A 143 -15.78 28.15 25.82
C PHE A 143 -16.45 27.87 24.47
N THR A 144 -16.81 28.92 23.73
CA THR A 144 -17.31 28.74 22.36
C THR A 144 -16.14 28.64 21.38
N GLU A 145 -16.39 28.02 20.23
CA GLU A 145 -15.39 27.89 19.17
C GLU A 145 -14.86 29.27 18.73
N GLU A 146 -15.75 30.26 18.59
CA GLU A 146 -15.41 31.62 18.15
C GLU A 146 -14.45 32.30 19.14
N LYS A 147 -14.69 32.12 20.44
CA LYS A 147 -13.85 32.69 21.50
C LYS A 147 -12.44 32.10 21.50
N LEU A 148 -12.31 30.82 21.14
CA LEU A 148 -11.01 30.18 21.01
C LEU A 148 -10.30 30.54 19.71
N GLN A 149 -11.05 30.71 18.62
CA GLN A 149 -10.51 31.19 17.35
C GLN A 149 -9.97 32.63 17.46
N GLU A 150 -10.64 33.49 18.22
CA GLU A 150 -10.21 34.87 18.47
C GLU A 150 -8.87 34.94 19.22
N GLN A 151 -8.67 34.05 20.21
CA GLN A 151 -7.48 34.06 21.06
C GLN A 151 -6.29 33.29 20.45
N TYR A 152 -6.55 32.18 19.73
CA TYR A 152 -5.49 31.27 19.25
C TYR A 152 -5.41 31.13 17.72
N GLY A 153 -6.24 31.88 16.99
CA GLY A 153 -6.30 31.90 15.54
C GLY A 153 -7.21 30.84 14.93
N VAL A 154 -7.77 31.16 13.75
CA VAL A 154 -8.78 30.36 13.03
C VAL A 154 -8.33 28.92 12.76
N ASN A 155 -7.06 28.69 12.43
CA ASN A 155 -6.53 27.35 12.14
C ASN A 155 -6.36 26.47 13.39
N THR A 156 -6.15 27.07 14.56
CA THR A 156 -5.98 26.36 15.84
C THR A 156 -7.34 26.10 16.49
N GLY A 157 -8.28 27.04 16.37
CA GLY A 157 -9.65 26.92 16.86
C GLY A 157 -10.49 25.93 16.03
N SER A 158 -10.61 26.10 14.72
CA SER A 158 -11.54 25.30 13.90
C SER A 158 -11.20 23.81 13.79
N GLY A 159 -9.93 23.47 13.54
CA GLY A 159 -9.49 22.08 13.34
C GLY A 159 -9.40 21.26 14.64
N GLY A 160 -9.16 21.92 15.77
CA GLY A 160 -9.11 21.31 17.09
C GLY A 160 -10.50 21.10 17.68
N TRP A 161 -11.35 22.12 17.66
CA TRP A 161 -12.66 22.10 18.31
C TRP A 161 -13.59 21.03 17.77
N SER A 162 -13.81 21.01 16.45
CA SER A 162 -14.66 19.98 15.82
C SER A 162 -14.09 18.57 16.03
N CYS A 163 -12.76 18.39 16.00
CA CYS A 163 -12.13 17.09 16.24
C CYS A 163 -12.29 16.57 17.68
N TRP A 164 -12.51 17.47 18.66
CA TRP A 164 -12.59 17.12 20.08
C TRP A 164 -14.03 16.97 20.56
N LEU A 165 -14.98 17.61 19.87
CA LEU A 165 -16.41 17.63 20.19
C LEU A 165 -17.31 16.79 19.29
N SER A 166 -16.83 16.32 18.12
CA SER A 166 -17.69 15.54 17.23
C SER A 166 -18.04 14.18 17.86
N GLU A 167 -19.24 14.09 18.44
CA GLU A 167 -19.98 12.83 18.70
C GLU A 167 -20.35 12.13 17.38
N ASP A 168 -20.37 12.89 16.30
CA ASP A 168 -20.55 12.51 14.92
C ASP A 168 -19.20 12.26 14.26
N GLY A 169 -18.90 11.00 13.91
CA GLY A 169 -17.60 10.52 13.38
C GLY A 169 -17.14 11.08 12.02
N SER A 170 -17.27 12.38 11.80
CA SER A 170 -16.84 13.17 10.65
C SER A 170 -15.31 13.24 10.49
N CYS A 171 -14.54 13.01 11.56
CA CYS A 171 -13.08 12.91 11.49
C CYS A 171 -12.58 11.56 10.93
N THR A 172 -13.28 10.97 9.96
CA THR A 172 -12.96 9.65 9.38
C THR A 172 -12.54 9.63 7.91
N THR A 173 -12.40 10.76 7.23
CA THR A 173 -12.11 10.76 5.78
C THR A 173 -10.67 10.43 5.37
N ALA A 174 -9.71 10.23 6.29
CA ALA A 174 -8.34 9.86 5.88
C ALA A 174 -7.78 8.52 6.43
N TRP A 175 -8.51 7.79 7.28
CA TRP A 175 -7.89 6.70 8.05
C TRP A 175 -8.68 5.38 8.17
N ARG A 176 -9.79 5.19 7.43
CA ARG A 176 -10.53 3.91 7.44
C ARG A 176 -9.73 2.74 6.84
N GLN A 177 -8.78 2.98 5.93
CA GLN A 177 -8.00 1.90 5.30
C GLN A 177 -6.76 1.45 6.09
N LEU A 178 -6.23 2.28 6.99
CA LEU A 178 -4.90 2.03 7.56
C LEU A 178 -4.90 1.07 8.76
N ASP A 179 -5.99 1.01 9.56
CA ASP A 179 -6.01 0.26 10.82
C ASP A 179 -6.41 -1.22 10.69
N LEU A 180 -7.27 -1.57 9.73
CA LEU A 180 -7.52 -2.98 9.40
C LEU A 180 -6.25 -3.63 8.82
N ASP A 181 -5.48 -2.88 8.04
CA ASP A 181 -4.19 -3.33 7.51
C ASP A 181 -3.10 -3.38 8.60
N LEU A 182 -3.05 -2.43 9.54
CA LEU A 182 -2.06 -2.47 10.64
C LEU A 182 -2.34 -3.57 11.67
N ALA A 183 -3.61 -3.83 12.00
CA ALA A 183 -4.00 -4.96 12.83
C ALA A 183 -3.76 -6.31 12.12
N SER A 184 -4.09 -6.41 10.82
CA SER A 184 -3.75 -7.55 9.97
C SER A 184 -2.24 -7.74 9.79
N ARG A 185 -1.45 -6.66 9.74
CA ARG A 185 0.02 -6.67 9.67
C ARG A 185 0.66 -7.18 10.96
N ARG A 186 0.14 -6.84 12.13
CA ARG A 186 0.63 -7.40 13.40
C ARG A 186 0.25 -8.87 13.57
N LEU A 187 -0.97 -9.27 13.19
CA LEU A 187 -1.35 -10.69 13.14
C LEU A 187 -0.51 -11.49 12.13
N LYS A 188 -0.17 -10.93 10.96
CA LYS A 188 0.72 -11.58 9.97
C LYS A 188 2.18 -11.66 10.42
N LEU A 189 2.68 -10.68 11.16
CA LEU A 189 4.03 -10.71 11.73
C LEU A 189 4.16 -11.77 12.84
N VAL A 190 3.10 -12.03 13.59
CA VAL A 190 3.09 -13.08 14.63
C VAL A 190 2.83 -14.48 14.03
N TYR A 191 2.01 -14.59 12.98
CA TYR A 191 1.87 -15.85 12.22
C TYR A 191 3.09 -16.22 11.35
N SER A 192 4.11 -15.36 11.25
CA SER A 192 5.34 -15.64 10.50
C SER A 192 6.54 -16.00 11.37
N SER A 193 6.37 -16.11 12.70
CA SER A 193 7.40 -16.66 13.59
C SER A 193 7.11 -18.13 13.92
N ASN A 194 7.08 -18.97 12.90
CA ASN A 194 7.46 -20.37 13.06
C ASN A 194 8.84 -20.52 12.42
N GLY A 195 9.86 -20.60 13.26
CA GLY A 195 11.21 -21.02 12.90
C GLY A 195 12.00 -20.03 12.05
N GLY A 196 12.98 -19.37 12.68
CA GLY A 196 14.15 -18.87 11.96
C GLY A 196 14.88 -20.05 11.31
N THR A 197 14.45 -20.41 10.11
CA THR A 197 15.28 -21.15 9.16
C THR A 197 15.98 -20.08 8.34
N THR A 198 17.30 -20.01 8.44
CA THR A 198 18.11 -19.41 7.38
C THR A 198 17.62 -20.01 6.06
N GLU A 199 17.02 -19.18 5.19
CA GLU A 199 16.44 -19.61 3.92
C GLU A 199 17.49 -20.31 3.08
N LYS A 200 17.49 -21.64 3.14
CA LYS A 200 18.42 -22.47 2.38
C LYS A 200 17.93 -22.44 0.94
N ILE A 201 18.70 -21.80 0.05
CA ILE A 201 18.45 -21.84 -1.39
C ILE A 201 18.42 -23.32 -1.79
N PRO A 202 17.34 -23.83 -2.41
CA PRO A 202 17.27 -25.23 -2.79
C PRO A 202 18.40 -25.59 -3.76
N SER A 203 18.86 -26.84 -3.72
CA SER A 203 19.80 -27.38 -4.69
C SER A 203 19.23 -27.30 -6.12
N PRO A 204 20.07 -27.29 -7.17
CA PRO A 204 19.59 -27.22 -8.56
C PRO A 204 18.54 -28.28 -8.92
N GLU A 205 18.65 -29.49 -8.35
CA GLU A 205 17.69 -30.58 -8.52
C GLU A 205 16.34 -30.24 -7.86
N GLU A 206 16.35 -29.82 -6.59
CA GLU A 206 15.13 -29.38 -5.89
C GLU A 206 14.47 -28.16 -6.57
N GLN A 207 15.27 -27.24 -7.14
CA GLN A 207 14.74 -26.13 -7.91
C GLN A 207 13.99 -26.64 -9.15
N ARG A 208 14.57 -27.60 -9.87
CA ARG A 208 13.95 -28.23 -11.06
C ARG A 208 12.64 -28.94 -10.70
N GLU A 209 12.63 -29.67 -9.60
CA GLU A 209 11.41 -30.33 -9.09
C GLU A 209 10.31 -29.32 -8.79
N LYS A 210 10.63 -28.23 -8.08
CA LYS A 210 9.67 -27.18 -7.76
C LYS A 210 9.14 -26.43 -8.98
N ILE A 211 9.98 -26.23 -10.00
CA ILE A 211 9.55 -25.67 -11.30
C ILE A 211 8.54 -26.60 -11.96
N ASN A 212 8.82 -27.91 -11.99
CA ASN A 212 7.93 -28.90 -12.58
C ASN A 212 6.61 -29.03 -11.81
N GLU A 213 6.66 -28.98 -10.48
CA GLU A 213 5.48 -28.97 -9.60
C GLU A 213 4.61 -27.74 -9.86
N LEU A 214 5.23 -26.54 -9.89
CA LEU A 214 4.53 -25.30 -10.20
C LEU A 214 3.89 -25.35 -11.60
N ARG A 215 4.63 -25.81 -12.61
CA ARG A 215 4.11 -25.99 -13.97
C ARG A 215 2.88 -26.90 -13.98
N LYS A 216 2.93 -28.02 -13.25
CA LYS A 216 1.80 -28.95 -13.13
C LYS A 216 0.58 -28.30 -12.46
N GLU A 217 0.77 -27.46 -11.45
CA GLU A 217 -0.33 -26.77 -10.77
C GLU A 217 -0.99 -25.66 -11.60
N LEU A 218 -0.22 -25.02 -12.48
CA LEU A 218 -0.75 -24.04 -13.42
C LEU A 218 -1.60 -24.73 -14.49
N GLY A 219 -1.23 -25.96 -14.86
CA GLY A 219 -1.90 -26.75 -15.90
C GLY A 219 -1.48 -26.34 -17.30
N GLU A 220 -2.06 -26.98 -18.30
CA GLU A 220 -1.86 -26.60 -19.70
C GLU A 220 -2.69 -25.35 -20.02
N HIS A 221 -2.01 -24.32 -20.53
CA HIS A 221 -2.64 -23.12 -21.02
C HIS A 221 -2.50 -23.05 -22.54
N SER A 222 -3.63 -22.92 -23.25
CA SER A 222 -3.69 -22.87 -24.72
C SER A 222 -3.50 -21.47 -25.30
N SER A 223 -3.46 -20.42 -24.46
CA SER A 223 -3.32 -19.04 -24.93
C SER A 223 -1.87 -18.73 -25.26
N GLU A 224 -1.59 -18.48 -26.54
CA GLU A 224 -0.26 -18.11 -27.03
C GLU A 224 0.25 -16.81 -26.36
N ALA A 225 -0.66 -15.89 -25.99
CA ALA A 225 -0.33 -14.59 -25.36
C ALA A 225 0.39 -14.69 -24.00
N ILE A 226 0.23 -15.81 -23.27
CA ILE A 226 0.86 -16.00 -21.95
C ILE A 226 1.97 -17.04 -21.95
N LYS A 227 2.24 -17.66 -23.10
CA LYS A 227 3.21 -18.77 -23.20
C LYS A 227 4.62 -18.34 -22.81
N ASP A 228 5.08 -17.21 -23.34
CA ASP A 228 6.40 -16.63 -22.99
C ASP A 228 6.45 -16.21 -21.52
N PHE A 229 5.33 -15.71 -21.01
CA PHE A 229 5.20 -15.35 -19.60
C PHE A 229 5.29 -16.56 -18.66
N LEU A 230 4.88 -17.75 -19.10
CA LEU A 230 4.95 -19.01 -18.35
C LEU A 230 6.25 -19.82 -18.57
N SER A 231 7.30 -19.16 -19.08
CA SER A 231 8.64 -19.76 -19.24
C SER A 231 9.27 -20.21 -17.91
N ASP A 232 10.24 -21.15 -17.98
CA ASP A 232 11.03 -21.61 -16.82
C ASP A 232 11.62 -20.43 -16.02
N ALA A 233 12.16 -19.43 -16.73
CA ALA A 233 12.74 -18.25 -16.11
C ALA A 233 11.69 -17.45 -15.29
N SER A 234 10.46 -17.33 -15.81
CA SER A 234 9.37 -16.71 -15.06
C SER A 234 8.95 -17.56 -13.86
N LEU A 235 8.78 -18.87 -14.03
CA LEU A 235 8.42 -19.78 -12.93
C LEU A 235 9.42 -19.65 -11.77
N VAL A 236 10.72 -19.60 -12.07
CA VAL A 236 11.77 -19.39 -11.09
C VAL A 236 11.63 -18.06 -10.36
N ARG A 237 11.32 -16.95 -11.05
CA ARG A 237 11.11 -15.64 -10.43
C ARG A 237 9.94 -15.66 -9.43
N PHE A 238 8.82 -16.27 -9.80
CA PHE A 238 7.66 -16.42 -8.91
C PHE A 238 7.97 -17.31 -7.71
N LEU A 239 8.72 -18.41 -7.91
CA LEU A 239 9.19 -19.25 -6.81
C LEU A 239 10.11 -18.49 -5.87
N ARG A 240 11.14 -17.79 -6.37
CA ARG A 240 12.04 -16.95 -5.56
C ARG A 240 11.26 -15.91 -4.75
N ALA A 241 10.31 -15.21 -5.36
CA ALA A 241 9.49 -14.20 -4.71
C ALA A 241 8.54 -14.73 -3.63
N ARG A 242 8.35 -16.06 -3.56
CA ARG A 242 7.54 -16.75 -2.54
C ARG A 242 8.37 -17.79 -1.78
N ASN A 243 9.67 -17.58 -1.67
CA ASN A 243 10.63 -18.38 -0.91
C ASN A 243 10.54 -19.88 -1.24
N TRP A 244 10.44 -20.18 -2.54
CA TRP A 244 10.30 -21.52 -3.11
C TRP A 244 9.10 -22.31 -2.57
N ASN A 245 8.05 -21.62 -2.13
CA ASN A 245 6.77 -22.24 -1.77
C ASN A 245 5.88 -22.33 -3.02
N VAL A 246 5.68 -23.54 -3.52
CA VAL A 246 4.97 -23.80 -4.78
C VAL A 246 3.53 -23.29 -4.73
N GLN A 247 2.78 -23.60 -3.66
CA GLN A 247 1.39 -23.16 -3.52
C GLN A 247 1.21 -21.64 -3.53
N LYS A 248 2.08 -20.92 -2.79
CA LYS A 248 2.07 -19.45 -2.77
C LYS A 248 2.47 -18.86 -4.13
N ALA A 249 3.47 -19.44 -4.78
CA ALA A 249 3.91 -19.03 -6.12
C ALA A 249 2.82 -19.27 -7.17
N SER A 250 2.17 -20.43 -7.15
CA SER A 250 1.05 -20.83 -8.00
C SER A 250 -0.13 -19.86 -7.87
N LYS A 251 -0.55 -19.56 -6.64
CA LYS A 251 -1.61 -18.56 -6.39
C LYS A 251 -1.27 -17.19 -6.97
N MET A 252 -0.04 -16.73 -6.74
CA MET A 252 0.44 -15.44 -7.23
C MET A 252 0.52 -15.40 -8.76
N MET A 253 1.04 -16.46 -9.39
CA MET A 253 1.20 -16.54 -10.83
C MET A 253 -0.14 -16.67 -11.55
N LYS A 254 -1.11 -17.41 -10.99
CA LYS A 254 -2.49 -17.44 -11.51
C LYS A 254 -3.15 -16.05 -11.49
N ALA A 255 -2.94 -15.28 -10.41
CA ALA A 255 -3.42 -13.90 -10.34
C ALA A 255 -2.73 -13.01 -11.38
N ALA A 256 -1.41 -13.16 -11.56
CA ALA A 256 -0.66 -12.43 -12.58
C ALA A 256 -1.12 -12.78 -14.00
N VAL A 257 -1.37 -14.05 -14.30
CA VAL A 257 -1.93 -14.50 -15.60
C VAL A 257 -3.31 -13.89 -15.83
N LYS A 258 -4.21 -13.93 -14.85
CA LYS A 258 -5.54 -13.30 -14.95
C LYS A 258 -5.41 -11.80 -15.23
N TRP A 259 -4.51 -11.11 -14.53
CA TRP A 259 -4.24 -9.70 -14.76
C TRP A 259 -3.70 -9.46 -16.17
N ARG A 260 -2.73 -10.26 -16.64
CA ARG A 260 -2.08 -10.09 -17.93
C ARG A 260 -3.06 -10.29 -19.09
N LEU A 261 -3.93 -11.30 -19.01
CA LEU A 261 -5.00 -11.53 -19.99
C LEU A 261 -6.01 -10.39 -20.07
N ALA A 262 -6.28 -9.71 -18.94
CA ALA A 262 -7.20 -8.58 -18.87
C ALA A 262 -6.53 -7.26 -19.30
N PHE A 263 -5.30 -7.01 -18.85
CA PHE A 263 -4.57 -5.76 -19.06
C PHE A 263 -3.88 -5.69 -20.42
N LYS A 264 -3.49 -6.86 -20.97
CA LYS A 264 -2.81 -7.06 -22.25
C LYS A 264 -1.58 -6.17 -22.46
N PRO A 265 -0.53 -6.27 -21.62
CA PRO A 265 0.70 -5.48 -21.78
C PRO A 265 1.29 -5.54 -23.19
N GLU A 266 1.16 -6.68 -23.86
CA GLU A 266 1.66 -6.95 -25.21
C GLU A 266 0.99 -6.10 -26.30
N ASN A 267 -0.19 -5.54 -26.02
CA ASN A 267 -0.93 -4.71 -26.97
C ASN A 267 -0.67 -3.22 -26.80
N ILE A 268 0.06 -2.81 -25.76
CA ILE A 268 0.36 -1.39 -25.52
C ILE A 268 1.44 -0.95 -26.50
N CYS A 269 1.15 0.04 -27.32
CA CYS A 269 2.08 0.66 -28.25
C CYS A 269 2.43 2.10 -27.83
N TRP A 270 3.43 2.68 -28.48
CA TRP A 270 3.89 4.04 -28.24
C TRP A 270 2.75 5.06 -28.30
N ASP A 271 1.87 4.95 -29.30
CA ASP A 271 0.77 5.90 -29.50
C ASP A 271 -0.22 5.90 -28.32
N ASP A 272 -0.35 4.79 -27.58
CA ASP A 272 -1.20 4.71 -26.39
C ASP A 272 -0.64 5.49 -25.18
N ILE A 273 0.67 5.74 -25.16
CA ILE A 273 1.41 6.28 -24.01
C ILE A 273 2.23 7.53 -24.34
N ALA A 274 2.18 8.02 -25.58
CA ALA A 274 3.01 9.12 -26.08
C ALA A 274 2.85 10.40 -25.23
N GLU A 275 1.62 10.72 -24.81
CA GLU A 275 1.29 11.84 -23.91
C GLU A 275 1.93 11.66 -22.53
N GLU A 276 1.89 10.44 -21.97
CA GLU A 276 2.49 10.12 -20.68
C GLU A 276 4.03 10.25 -20.73
N ALA A 277 4.63 10.06 -21.90
CA ALA A 277 6.07 10.07 -22.11
C ALA A 277 6.66 11.47 -22.39
N GLU A 278 5.85 12.49 -22.68
CA GLU A 278 6.30 13.81 -23.18
C GLU A 278 7.39 14.47 -22.34
N THR A 279 7.30 14.36 -21.01
CA THR A 279 8.26 14.99 -20.09
C THR A 279 9.43 14.09 -19.74
N GLY A 280 9.43 12.84 -20.21
CA GLY A 280 10.40 11.81 -19.83
C GLY A 280 10.39 11.52 -18.33
N LYS A 281 9.21 11.51 -17.70
CA LYS A 281 9.04 11.12 -16.30
C LYS A 281 9.42 9.67 -16.01
N ILE A 282 9.40 8.82 -17.02
CA ILE A 282 10.02 7.50 -17.05
C ILE A 282 10.69 7.38 -18.42
N TYR A 283 11.88 6.81 -18.51
CA TYR A 283 12.46 6.42 -19.80
C TYR A 283 13.54 5.36 -19.61
N ARG A 284 13.80 4.59 -20.68
CA ARG A 284 14.94 3.67 -20.73
C ARG A 284 16.18 4.46 -21.17
N ALA A 285 17.27 4.37 -20.40
CA ALA A 285 18.53 4.97 -20.80
C ALA A 285 19.13 4.23 -22.01
N ASP A 286 19.94 4.93 -22.80
CA ASP A 286 20.72 4.38 -23.91
C ASP A 286 22.00 3.65 -23.45
N TYR A 287 22.40 3.84 -22.20
CA TYR A 287 23.48 3.12 -21.54
C TYR A 287 22.99 2.00 -20.62
N LYS A 288 23.93 1.11 -20.27
CA LYS A 288 23.73 0.03 -19.29
C LYS A 288 24.60 0.30 -18.05
N ASP A 289 24.31 -0.40 -16.96
CA ASP A 289 25.25 -0.43 -15.86
C ASP A 289 26.46 -1.32 -16.18
N LYS A 290 27.49 -1.29 -15.33
CA LYS A 290 28.71 -2.10 -15.52
C LYS A 290 28.49 -3.61 -15.48
N HIS A 291 27.29 -4.06 -15.08
CA HIS A 291 26.87 -5.46 -15.09
C HIS A 291 26.00 -5.79 -16.32
N GLY A 292 25.85 -4.89 -17.29
CA GLY A 292 25.04 -5.10 -18.50
C GLY A 292 23.53 -4.97 -18.28
N ARG A 293 23.09 -4.55 -17.10
CA ARG A 293 21.67 -4.38 -16.78
C ARG A 293 21.13 -3.13 -17.43
N THR A 294 19.94 -3.26 -18.02
CA THR A 294 19.18 -2.13 -18.55
C THR A 294 18.85 -1.15 -17.42
N VAL A 295 19.01 0.15 -17.69
CA VAL A 295 18.73 1.23 -16.75
C VAL A 295 17.40 1.88 -17.11
N LEU A 296 16.48 1.90 -16.15
CA LEU A 296 15.22 2.63 -16.24
C LEU A 296 15.33 3.88 -15.36
N VAL A 297 15.22 5.04 -15.98
CA VAL A 297 15.26 6.33 -15.30
C VAL A 297 13.82 6.72 -14.91
N LEU A 298 13.64 7.15 -13.67
CA LEU A 298 12.37 7.65 -13.14
C LEU A 298 12.56 9.08 -12.63
N ARG A 299 11.74 10.02 -13.11
CA ARG A 299 11.77 11.43 -12.72
C ARG A 299 10.40 11.85 -12.22
N PRO A 300 9.98 11.40 -11.03
CA PRO A 300 8.64 11.64 -10.52
C PRO A 300 8.29 13.12 -10.37
N GLY A 301 9.27 14.03 -10.30
CA GLY A 301 9.00 15.48 -10.33
C GLY A 301 8.53 16.05 -11.66
N LEU A 302 8.58 15.25 -12.74
CA LEU A 302 8.15 15.62 -14.09
C LEU A 302 6.77 15.05 -14.46
N GLU A 303 5.96 14.68 -13.47
CA GLU A 303 4.59 14.20 -13.68
C GLU A 303 3.76 15.25 -14.44
N ASN A 304 3.20 14.84 -15.58
CA ASN A 304 2.49 15.72 -16.52
C ASN A 304 1.01 15.36 -16.68
N THR A 305 0.58 14.19 -16.20
CA THR A 305 -0.80 13.72 -16.35
C THR A 305 -1.44 13.44 -14.99
N THR A 306 -2.76 13.28 -14.97
CA THR A 306 -3.53 12.93 -13.76
C THR A 306 -4.18 11.55 -13.84
N SER A 307 -4.08 10.88 -14.99
CA SER A 307 -4.69 9.57 -15.23
C SER A 307 -3.89 8.47 -14.56
N ALA A 308 -4.39 7.95 -13.43
CA ALA A 308 -3.76 6.81 -12.76
C ALA A 308 -3.63 5.59 -13.69
N ILE A 309 -4.64 5.36 -14.55
CA ILE A 309 -4.60 4.25 -15.52
C ILE A 309 -3.54 4.50 -16.60
N GLY A 310 -3.44 5.74 -17.11
CA GLY A 310 -2.41 6.13 -18.08
C GLY A 310 -1.00 5.97 -17.52
N GLN A 311 -0.78 6.44 -16.30
CA GLN A 311 0.49 6.31 -15.58
C GLN A 311 0.89 4.84 -15.37
N ILE A 312 -0.05 3.98 -14.96
CA ILE A 312 0.21 2.54 -14.79
C ILE A 312 0.47 1.86 -16.15
N LYS A 313 -0.27 2.22 -17.21
CA LYS A 313 0.00 1.74 -18.57
C LYS A 313 1.40 2.13 -19.03
N TYR A 314 1.80 3.38 -18.80
CA TYR A 314 3.12 3.86 -19.20
C TYR A 314 4.26 3.16 -18.43
N LEU A 315 4.07 2.93 -17.13
CA LEU A 315 5.00 2.12 -16.34
C LEU A 315 5.12 0.70 -16.91
N VAL A 316 3.99 0.02 -17.15
CA VAL A 316 3.98 -1.34 -17.68
C VAL A 316 4.66 -1.41 -19.05
N TYR A 317 4.33 -0.49 -19.95
CA TYR A 317 4.99 -0.37 -21.25
C TYR A 317 6.50 -0.23 -21.10
N SER A 318 6.94 0.70 -20.24
CA SER A 318 8.37 0.93 -19.96
C SER A 318 9.06 -0.32 -19.41
N LEU A 319 8.40 -1.10 -18.53
CA LEU A 319 8.93 -2.35 -18.01
C LEU A 319 9.07 -3.43 -19.09
N GLU A 320 8.05 -3.62 -19.93
CA GLU A 320 8.09 -4.61 -21.02
C GLU A 320 9.21 -4.29 -22.00
N LYS A 321 9.38 -3.01 -22.38
CA LYS A 321 10.47 -2.58 -23.27
C LYS A 321 11.84 -2.66 -22.60
N ALA A 322 11.93 -2.43 -21.29
CA ALA A 322 13.17 -2.63 -20.54
C ALA A 322 13.55 -4.11 -20.48
N ILE A 323 12.57 -5.00 -20.27
CA ILE A 323 12.76 -6.46 -20.24
C ILE A 323 13.22 -6.99 -21.61
N MET A 324 12.60 -6.52 -22.69
CA MET A 324 12.97 -6.91 -24.06
C MET A 324 14.43 -6.56 -24.41
N ASN A 325 14.98 -5.51 -23.77
CA ASN A 325 16.34 -5.02 -24.01
C ASN A 325 17.36 -5.48 -22.95
N LEU A 326 16.98 -6.40 -22.07
CA LEU A 326 17.95 -7.10 -21.22
C LEU A 326 18.86 -7.97 -22.10
N THR A 327 20.13 -8.07 -21.71
CA THR A 327 21.04 -9.04 -22.33
C THR A 327 20.65 -10.46 -21.89
N GLU A 328 21.03 -11.48 -22.65
CA GLU A 328 20.63 -12.88 -22.41
C GLU A 328 21.01 -13.40 -21.01
N ASP A 329 22.06 -12.83 -20.41
CA ASP A 329 22.56 -13.17 -19.08
C ASP A 329 21.90 -12.37 -17.94
N GLN A 330 21.06 -11.37 -18.25
CA GLN A 330 20.46 -10.48 -17.25
C GLN A 330 18.95 -10.68 -17.13
N GLU A 331 18.49 -10.93 -15.90
CA GLU A 331 17.06 -11.02 -15.57
C GLU A 331 16.51 -9.74 -14.93
N LYS A 332 17.41 -8.85 -14.51
CA LYS A 332 17.15 -7.70 -13.62
C LYS A 332 17.57 -6.38 -14.24
N MET A 333 16.89 -5.31 -13.85
CA MET A 333 17.16 -3.94 -14.27
C MET A 333 17.60 -3.07 -13.10
N VAL A 334 18.21 -1.93 -13.42
CA VAL A 334 18.56 -0.87 -12.47
C VAL A 334 17.54 0.25 -12.60
N TRP A 335 17.06 0.74 -11.46
CA TRP A 335 16.19 1.92 -11.42
C TRP A 335 17.01 3.10 -10.93
N LEU A 336 17.02 4.18 -11.71
CA LEU A 336 17.74 5.40 -11.38
C LEU A 336 16.71 6.52 -11.25
N THR A 337 16.46 6.94 -10.01
CA THR A 337 15.40 7.92 -9.72
C THR A 337 15.98 9.29 -9.43
N ASP A 338 15.58 10.28 -10.22
CA ASP A 338 15.88 11.70 -10.01
C ASP A 338 14.73 12.38 -9.26
N PHE A 339 15.04 13.04 -8.16
CA PHE A 339 14.05 13.80 -7.37
C PHE A 339 14.03 15.30 -7.67
N GLN A 340 14.67 15.75 -8.75
CA GLN A 340 14.51 17.12 -9.22
C GLN A 340 13.03 17.46 -9.43
N CYS A 341 12.62 18.64 -8.96
CA CYS A 341 11.23 19.13 -8.98
C CYS A 341 10.21 18.26 -8.23
N TRP A 342 10.63 17.24 -7.47
CA TRP A 342 9.71 16.35 -6.78
C TRP A 342 8.99 17.05 -5.61
N THR A 343 7.68 16.83 -5.52
CA THR A 343 6.84 17.23 -4.39
C THR A 343 5.99 16.04 -3.93
N LEU A 344 5.37 16.13 -2.75
CA LEU A 344 4.43 15.11 -2.28
C LEU A 344 3.22 14.93 -3.21
N GLY A 345 2.83 15.98 -3.95
CA GLY A 345 1.75 15.92 -4.93
C GLY A 345 2.13 15.13 -6.19
N SER A 346 3.42 15.08 -6.51
CA SER A 346 3.95 14.40 -7.69
C SER A 346 3.89 12.87 -7.59
N THR A 347 3.71 12.31 -6.39
CA THR A 347 3.56 10.87 -6.16
C THR A 347 2.36 10.57 -5.26
N PRO A 348 1.13 10.57 -5.81
CA PRO A 348 -0.06 10.21 -5.05
C PRO A 348 0.05 8.80 -4.46
N LEU A 349 -0.36 8.63 -3.19
CA LEU A 349 -0.25 7.35 -2.48
C LEU A 349 -1.06 6.22 -3.15
N LYS A 350 -2.15 6.55 -3.85
CA LYS A 350 -2.98 5.58 -4.59
C LYS A 350 -2.17 4.98 -5.75
N VAL A 351 -1.63 5.81 -6.63
CA VAL A 351 -0.80 5.40 -7.77
C VAL A 351 0.46 4.67 -7.28
N THR A 352 1.07 5.16 -6.20
CA THR A 352 2.22 4.50 -5.57
C THR A 352 1.88 3.08 -5.12
N ARG A 353 0.71 2.87 -4.50
CA ARG A 353 0.27 1.54 -4.07
C ARG A 353 -0.01 0.62 -5.26
N GLU A 354 -0.69 1.13 -6.29
CA GLU A 354 -0.97 0.38 -7.51
C GLU A 354 0.33 -0.04 -8.22
N THR A 355 1.28 0.88 -8.31
CA THR A 355 2.65 0.62 -8.83
C THR A 355 3.31 -0.50 -8.06
N VAL A 356 3.33 -0.45 -6.72
CA VAL A 356 3.92 -1.50 -5.88
C VAL A 356 3.24 -2.85 -6.12
N ASN A 357 1.90 -2.88 -6.23
CA ASN A 357 1.16 -4.11 -6.50
C ASN A 357 1.53 -4.71 -7.86
N VAL A 358 1.58 -3.90 -8.94
CA VAL A 358 1.99 -4.36 -10.28
C VAL A 358 3.40 -4.95 -10.23
N LEU A 359 4.35 -4.26 -9.60
CA LEU A 359 5.73 -4.73 -9.51
C LEU A 359 5.86 -6.02 -8.69
N GLN A 360 5.19 -6.10 -7.54
CA GLN A 360 5.29 -7.25 -6.66
C GLN A 360 4.57 -8.47 -7.20
N ASP A 361 3.38 -8.30 -7.79
CA ASP A 361 2.52 -9.43 -8.18
C ASP A 361 2.70 -9.83 -9.64
N CYS A 362 3.06 -8.91 -10.53
CA CYS A 362 3.17 -9.18 -11.97
C CYS A 362 4.61 -9.18 -12.49
N TYR A 363 5.54 -8.47 -11.85
CA TYR A 363 6.95 -8.39 -12.25
C TYR A 363 7.94 -8.78 -11.13
N PRO A 364 7.73 -9.93 -10.44
CA PRO A 364 8.59 -10.32 -9.34
C PRO A 364 10.04 -10.48 -9.78
N GLU A 365 10.96 -10.17 -8.85
CA GLU A 365 12.40 -10.38 -9.03
C GLU A 365 13.03 -9.65 -10.24
N ARG A 366 12.39 -8.60 -10.78
CA ARG A 366 12.95 -7.76 -11.86
C ARG A 366 13.87 -6.64 -11.38
N LEU A 367 13.72 -6.17 -10.15
CA LEU A 367 14.59 -5.12 -9.59
C LEU A 367 15.92 -5.71 -9.13
N GLY A 368 17.03 -5.21 -9.71
CA GLY A 368 18.39 -5.50 -9.29
C GLY A 368 18.93 -4.49 -8.28
N LEU A 369 18.78 -3.21 -8.58
CA LEU A 369 19.27 -2.09 -7.78
C LEU A 369 18.35 -0.88 -8.01
N ALA A 370 18.01 -0.15 -6.96
CA ALA A 370 17.30 1.13 -7.06
C ALA A 370 18.15 2.23 -6.44
N ILE A 371 18.51 3.24 -7.23
CA ILE A 371 19.26 4.41 -6.79
C ILE A 371 18.30 5.58 -6.72
N LEU A 372 18.20 6.17 -5.53
CA LEU A 372 17.47 7.40 -5.28
C LEU A 372 18.48 8.54 -5.23
N TYR A 373 18.56 9.31 -6.32
CA TYR A 373 19.54 10.36 -6.50
C TYR A 373 19.02 11.73 -6.05
N ASN A 374 19.76 12.39 -5.16
CA ASN A 374 19.41 13.68 -4.55
C ASN A 374 17.97 13.78 -3.97
N PRO A 375 17.46 12.78 -3.23
CA PRO A 375 16.12 12.90 -2.65
C PRO A 375 16.06 14.08 -1.66
N PRO A 376 15.03 14.95 -1.71
CA PRO A 376 14.92 16.08 -0.80
C PRO A 376 14.68 15.60 0.63
N ARG A 377 15.02 16.40 1.65
CA ARG A 377 14.87 16.00 3.07
C ARG A 377 13.46 15.53 3.42
N ILE A 378 12.43 16.13 2.83
CA ILE A 378 11.03 15.74 3.02
C ILE A 378 10.74 14.31 2.52
N PHE A 379 11.52 13.80 1.58
CA PHE A 379 11.40 12.44 1.05
C PHE A 379 11.68 11.38 2.11
N GLU A 380 12.53 11.63 3.12
CA GLU A 380 12.74 10.67 4.21
C GLU A 380 11.45 10.35 4.96
N SER A 381 10.58 11.35 5.15
CA SER A 381 9.27 11.17 5.76
C SER A 381 8.34 10.36 4.85
N PHE A 382 8.35 10.64 3.55
CA PHE A 382 7.60 9.87 2.56
C PHE A 382 8.09 8.41 2.48
N TRP A 383 9.40 8.18 2.51
CA TRP A 383 10.01 6.86 2.51
C TRP A 383 9.55 6.03 3.71
N LYS A 384 9.40 6.62 4.91
CA LYS A 384 8.84 5.92 6.07
C LYS A 384 7.40 5.44 5.84
N ILE A 385 6.64 6.11 4.98
CA ILE A 385 5.27 5.74 4.59
C ILE A 385 5.29 4.64 3.53
N VAL A 386 6.19 4.71 2.54
CA VAL A 386 6.26 3.74 1.43
C VAL A 386 6.96 2.43 1.81
N LYS A 387 8.01 2.51 2.63
CA LYS A 387 8.86 1.39 3.05
C LYS A 387 8.09 0.15 3.56
N PRO A 388 6.98 0.27 4.34
CA PRO A 388 6.18 -0.88 4.76
C PRO A 388 5.45 -1.64 3.65
N PHE A 389 5.28 -1.05 2.47
CA PHE A 389 4.68 -1.72 1.31
C PHE A 389 5.72 -2.51 0.50
N LEU A 390 7.02 -2.25 0.72
CA LEU A 390 8.10 -2.96 0.04
C LEU A 390 8.54 -4.17 0.87
N ASP A 391 8.72 -5.30 0.19
CA ASP A 391 9.26 -6.51 0.81
C ASP A 391 10.70 -6.28 1.31
N HIS A 392 11.21 -7.23 2.11
CA HIS A 392 12.53 -7.10 2.71
C HIS A 392 13.67 -7.06 1.69
N GLU A 393 13.58 -7.85 0.62
CA GLU A 393 14.64 -7.94 -0.38
C GLU A 393 14.68 -6.68 -1.26
N THR A 394 13.52 -6.15 -1.64
CA THR A 394 13.44 -4.87 -2.34
C THR A 394 14.06 -3.74 -1.52
N ARG A 395 13.82 -3.67 -0.20
CA ARG A 395 14.39 -2.64 0.67
C ARG A 395 15.92 -2.66 0.73
N LYS A 396 16.57 -3.83 0.64
CA LYS A 396 18.03 -3.96 0.63
C LYS A 396 18.67 -3.42 -0.65
N LYS A 397 17.92 -3.46 -1.76
CA LYS A 397 18.37 -3.02 -3.09
C LYS A 397 18.28 -1.51 -3.27
N VAL A 398 17.72 -0.76 -2.32
CA VAL A 398 17.57 0.70 -2.42
C VAL A 398 18.81 1.38 -1.86
N LYS A 399 19.40 2.28 -2.64
CA LYS A 399 20.55 3.10 -2.29
C LYS A 399 20.18 4.57 -2.43
N PHE A 400 20.47 5.34 -1.39
CA PHE A 400 20.34 6.80 -1.41
C PHE A 400 21.68 7.38 -1.80
N VAL A 401 21.69 8.24 -2.82
CA VAL A 401 22.91 8.85 -3.36
C VAL A 401 22.73 10.36 -3.37
N TYR A 402 23.72 11.08 -2.85
CA TYR A 402 23.75 12.53 -2.84
C TYR A 402 24.95 13.06 -3.64
N SER A 403 24.70 14.05 -4.50
CA SER A 403 25.71 14.72 -5.36
C SER A 403 26.84 15.38 -4.57
N ASN A 404 26.54 15.87 -3.38
CA ASN A 404 27.50 16.55 -2.50
C ASN A 404 28.25 15.61 -1.53
N ASP A 405 27.95 14.31 -1.56
CA ASP A 405 28.57 13.31 -0.67
C ASP A 405 29.54 12.40 -1.45
N LYS A 406 30.81 12.41 -1.07
CA LYS A 406 31.86 11.69 -1.80
C LYS A 406 31.68 10.17 -1.76
N GLU A 407 31.18 9.60 -0.66
CA GLU A 407 30.93 8.16 -0.59
C GLU A 407 29.75 7.75 -1.47
N SER A 408 28.68 8.55 -1.50
CA SER A 408 27.57 8.37 -2.43
C SER A 408 28.02 8.41 -3.90
N GLN A 409 28.95 9.30 -4.25
CA GLN A 409 29.51 9.37 -5.61
C GLN A 409 30.32 8.13 -5.99
N LYS A 410 31.00 7.48 -5.02
CA LYS A 410 31.68 6.20 -5.29
C LYS A 410 30.69 5.10 -5.67
N ILE A 411 29.50 5.06 -5.06
CA ILE A 411 28.45 4.11 -5.44
C ILE A 411 28.09 4.27 -6.92
N MET A 412 27.93 5.51 -7.39
CA MET A 412 27.66 5.77 -8.81
C MET A 412 28.80 5.30 -9.72
N ALA A 413 30.04 5.60 -9.35
CA ALA A 413 31.22 5.19 -10.11
C ALA A 413 31.47 3.67 -10.09
N GLU A 414 31.03 2.97 -9.05
CA GLU A 414 31.09 1.50 -8.98
C GLU A 414 30.02 0.85 -9.87
N VAL A 415 28.84 1.47 -9.97
CA VAL A 415 27.70 0.91 -10.71
C VAL A 415 27.74 1.26 -12.19
N PHE A 416 28.15 2.48 -12.56
CA PHE A 416 28.07 3.00 -13.92
C PHE A 416 29.44 3.37 -14.50
N ASP A 417 29.52 3.38 -15.83
CA ASP A 417 30.56 4.12 -16.52
C ASP A 417 30.22 5.62 -16.47
N ILE A 418 31.12 6.41 -15.88
CA ILE A 418 30.91 7.85 -15.67
C ILE A 418 30.97 8.62 -16.99
N GLU A 419 31.62 8.09 -18.02
CA GLU A 419 31.64 8.73 -19.35
C GLU A 419 30.28 8.60 -20.07
N GLU A 420 29.55 7.51 -19.84
CA GLU A 420 28.24 7.24 -20.47
C GLU A 420 27.06 7.74 -19.63
N LEU A 421 27.20 7.79 -18.29
CA LEU A 421 26.16 8.24 -17.38
C LEU A 421 25.75 9.70 -17.63
N ASP A 422 24.46 9.99 -17.55
CA ASP A 422 23.94 11.35 -17.74
C ASP A 422 24.53 12.33 -16.74
N SER A 423 24.80 13.55 -17.21
CA SER A 423 25.27 14.66 -16.37
C SER A 423 24.31 15.01 -15.23
N ALA A 424 23.00 14.77 -15.39
CA ALA A 424 22.01 14.91 -14.33
C ALA A 424 22.30 14.02 -13.10
N PHE A 425 22.97 12.88 -13.30
CA PHE A 425 23.33 11.92 -12.26
C PHE A 425 24.81 11.98 -11.86
N GLY A 426 25.51 13.06 -12.23
CA GLY A 426 26.94 13.25 -11.92
C GLY A 426 27.89 12.59 -12.92
N GLY A 427 27.37 12.10 -14.06
CA GLY A 427 28.18 11.61 -15.17
C GLY A 427 28.70 12.72 -16.09
N LYS A 428 29.29 12.33 -17.22
CA LYS A 428 29.86 13.23 -18.23
C LYS A 428 29.11 13.27 -19.54
N ASN A 429 28.12 12.39 -19.73
CA ASN A 429 27.30 12.41 -20.92
C ASN A 429 26.38 13.65 -20.88
N PRO A 430 26.50 14.58 -21.84
CA PRO A 430 25.65 15.76 -21.89
C PRO A 430 24.26 15.45 -22.43
N ALA A 431 24.04 14.26 -23.00
CA ALA A 431 22.74 13.85 -23.47
C ALA A 431 21.75 13.87 -22.30
N THR A 432 20.59 14.46 -22.55
CA THR A 432 19.42 14.40 -21.69
C THR A 432 18.32 13.70 -22.45
N PHE A 433 17.27 13.30 -21.74
CA PHE A 433 16.06 12.82 -22.39
C PHE A 433 15.58 13.80 -23.47
N GLU A 434 15.53 13.32 -24.71
CA GLU A 434 15.00 14.04 -25.87
C GLU A 434 13.81 13.27 -26.45
N TYR A 435 12.63 13.88 -26.38
CA TYR A 435 11.36 13.19 -26.66
C TYR A 435 11.32 12.53 -28.04
N ASN A 436 11.71 13.25 -29.10
CA ASN A 436 11.62 12.73 -30.47
C ASN A 436 12.55 11.52 -30.68
N SER A 437 13.79 11.61 -30.19
CA SER A 437 14.74 10.49 -30.29
C SER A 437 14.27 9.29 -29.50
N TYR A 438 13.68 9.51 -28.32
CA TYR A 438 13.12 8.43 -27.51
C TYR A 438 11.88 7.83 -28.19
N ALA A 439 10.99 8.65 -28.75
CA ALA A 439 9.80 8.19 -29.47
C ALA A 439 10.17 7.27 -30.64
N GLU A 440 11.14 7.67 -31.46
CA GLU A 440 11.65 6.85 -32.57
C GLU A 440 12.16 5.48 -32.07
N GLN A 441 12.96 5.48 -31.00
CA GLN A 441 13.48 4.25 -30.39
C GLN A 441 12.37 3.33 -29.90
N MET A 442 11.34 3.88 -29.25
CA MET A 442 10.24 3.10 -28.68
C MET A 442 9.30 2.55 -29.76
N GLN A 443 9.06 3.32 -30.83
CA GLN A 443 8.32 2.86 -32.01
C GLN A 443 9.06 1.74 -32.77
N GLU A 444 10.40 1.78 -32.85
CA GLU A 444 11.19 0.66 -33.38
C GLU A 444 11.05 -0.60 -32.53
N ASP A 445 11.03 -0.44 -31.22
CA ASP A 445 10.84 -1.54 -30.28
C ASP A 445 9.42 -2.15 -30.35
N ASP A 446 8.40 -1.36 -30.66
CA ASP A 446 7.06 -1.86 -30.98
C ASP A 446 7.07 -2.75 -32.24
N LYS A 447 7.78 -2.32 -33.30
CA LYS A 447 7.91 -3.11 -34.53
C LYS A 447 8.62 -4.44 -34.29
N LYS A 448 9.70 -4.44 -33.51
CA LYS A 448 10.43 -5.67 -33.14
C LYS A 448 9.53 -6.65 -32.37
N MET A 449 8.77 -6.14 -31.40
CA MET A 449 7.86 -6.95 -30.59
C MET A 449 6.72 -7.57 -31.43
N GLY A 450 6.16 -6.80 -32.38
CA GLY A 450 5.17 -7.31 -33.34
C GLY A 450 5.73 -8.39 -34.28
N SER A 451 6.99 -8.27 -34.72
CA SER A 451 7.64 -9.29 -35.55
C SER A 451 7.89 -10.60 -34.81
N LEU A 452 8.23 -10.56 -33.52
CA LEU A 452 8.43 -11.75 -32.69
C LEU A 452 7.13 -12.55 -32.54
N HIS A 453 6.00 -11.86 -32.32
CA HIS A 453 4.68 -12.48 -32.24
C HIS A 453 4.18 -12.98 -33.60
N GLY A 454 4.46 -12.25 -34.69
CA GLY A 454 4.10 -12.67 -36.04
C GLY A 454 4.85 -13.91 -36.53
N SER A 455 6.13 -14.06 -36.16
CA SER A 455 6.94 -15.22 -36.56
C SER A 455 6.47 -16.51 -35.86
N ALA A 456 6.01 -16.43 -34.62
CA ALA A 456 5.42 -17.57 -33.89
C ALA A 456 4.11 -18.05 -34.54
N ASN A 457 3.24 -17.13 -34.95
CA ASN A 457 1.98 -17.44 -35.63
C ASN A 457 2.17 -18.07 -37.02
N SER A 458 3.26 -17.73 -37.73
CA SER A 458 3.54 -18.30 -39.06
C SER A 458 3.95 -19.79 -39.03
N LEU A 459 4.56 -20.25 -37.93
CA LEU A 459 4.99 -21.65 -37.76
C LEU A 459 3.83 -22.57 -37.33
N LEU A 460 2.84 -22.03 -36.61
CA LEU A 460 1.65 -22.77 -36.13
C LEU A 460 0.50 -22.79 -37.16
N GLY A 461 0.51 -21.91 -38.16
CA GLY A 461 -0.51 -21.87 -39.23
C GLY A 461 -0.52 -23.08 -40.19
N SER A 462 0.39 -24.05 -40.05
CA SER A 462 0.41 -25.27 -40.86
C SER A 462 -0.27 -26.49 -40.23
N ALA A 463 -0.73 -26.41 -38.97
CA ALA A 463 -1.40 -27.52 -38.30
C ALA A 463 -2.63 -27.06 -37.51
N GLY A 464 -3.83 -27.34 -38.05
CA GLY A 464 -5.08 -27.35 -37.28
C GLY A 464 -6.14 -26.32 -37.71
N LYS A 465 -6.82 -26.59 -38.83
CA LYS A 465 -8.20 -26.12 -39.03
C LYS A 465 -9.13 -27.25 -38.57
N GLU A 466 -9.92 -26.99 -37.53
CA GLU A 466 -11.33 -27.40 -37.33
C GLU A 466 -11.69 -27.48 -35.85
N ALA A 467 -12.59 -26.61 -35.40
CA ALA A 467 -13.88 -26.95 -34.76
C ALA A 467 -14.40 -25.80 -33.87
N ASN A 468 -15.66 -25.44 -34.11
CA ASN A 468 -16.44 -24.38 -33.47
C ASN A 468 -16.92 -24.74 -32.06
N GLY A 469 -17.07 -23.70 -31.24
CA GLY A 469 -18.33 -23.38 -30.53
C GLY A 469 -18.53 -23.98 -29.13
N ALA A 470 -18.53 -23.11 -28.11
CA ALA A 470 -19.47 -23.14 -26.97
C ALA A 470 -19.26 -21.92 -26.05
N ASP A 471 -20.32 -21.14 -25.86
CA ASP A 471 -20.48 -20.15 -24.78
C ASP A 471 -20.51 -20.82 -23.41
N SER A 472 -19.99 -20.15 -22.37
CA SER A 472 -20.69 -20.04 -21.07
C SER A 472 -20.04 -19.02 -20.14
N ASP A 473 -20.95 -18.29 -19.47
CA ASP A 473 -20.75 -17.24 -18.46
C ASP A 473 -19.87 -17.64 -17.26
N ALA A 474 -19.06 -16.68 -16.82
CA ALA A 474 -18.68 -16.53 -15.40
C ALA A 474 -18.30 -15.08 -15.10
N SER A 475 -19.29 -14.27 -14.69
CA SER A 475 -19.05 -13.11 -13.82
C SER A 475 -18.96 -13.63 -12.38
N SER A 476 -17.97 -13.25 -11.58
CA SER A 476 -17.92 -11.99 -10.85
C SER A 476 -16.58 -11.89 -10.11
N GLU A 477 -16.13 -10.66 -9.83
CA GLU A 477 -14.82 -10.21 -9.30
C GLU A 477 -13.81 -9.71 -10.36
N ALA A 478 -14.17 -8.58 -10.97
CA ALA A 478 -13.27 -7.63 -11.63
C ALA A 478 -13.95 -6.24 -11.79
N SER A 479 -14.52 -5.67 -10.72
CA SER A 479 -15.30 -4.41 -10.80
C SER A 479 -14.49 -3.12 -10.66
N PHE A 480 -13.21 -3.09 -11.03
CA PHE A 480 -12.40 -1.86 -10.92
C PHE A 480 -11.66 -1.42 -12.20
N TYR A 481 -11.71 -2.20 -13.29
CA TYR A 481 -10.93 -1.90 -14.51
C TYR A 481 -11.77 -1.71 -15.78
N SER A 482 -13.11 -1.64 -15.69
CA SER A 482 -13.97 -1.28 -16.81
C SER A 482 -14.78 -0.01 -16.48
N GLY A 483 -14.23 1.13 -16.86
CA GLY A 483 -14.94 2.41 -16.87
C GLY A 483 -14.55 3.15 -18.14
N THR A 484 -15.24 2.87 -19.23
CA THR A 484 -15.15 3.64 -20.48
C THR A 484 -16.55 4.13 -20.82
N ASP A 485 -16.83 5.40 -20.60
CA ASP A 485 -17.87 6.11 -21.34
C ASP A 485 -17.25 6.52 -22.68
N SER A 486 -17.72 5.93 -23.77
CA SER A 486 -17.52 6.47 -25.11
C SER A 486 -18.62 7.50 -25.38
N PRO A 487 -18.32 8.69 -25.91
CA PRO A 487 -19.35 9.68 -26.21
C PRO A 487 -20.11 9.26 -27.47
N THR A 488 -21.41 9.02 -27.32
CA THR A 488 -22.35 8.87 -28.45
C THR A 488 -22.54 10.23 -29.11
N HIS A 489 -22.16 10.33 -30.39
CA HIS A 489 -22.58 11.39 -31.29
C HIS A 489 -24.10 11.28 -31.50
N GLU A 490 -24.88 12.20 -30.92
CA GLU A 490 -26.27 12.43 -31.34
C GLU A 490 -26.35 13.67 -32.24
N ASN A 491 -26.86 13.44 -33.45
CA ASN A 491 -27.24 14.46 -34.41
C ASN A 491 -28.45 15.23 -33.88
N GLY A 492 -28.27 16.51 -33.55
CA GLY A 492 -29.35 17.46 -33.28
C GLY A 492 -29.56 18.40 -34.45
N GLU A 493 -30.51 18.06 -35.33
CA GLU A 493 -31.09 19.02 -36.29
C GLU A 493 -31.88 20.08 -35.51
N HIS A 494 -31.44 21.35 -35.57
CA HIS A 494 -32.23 22.48 -35.11
C HIS A 494 -33.01 23.11 -36.26
N SER A 495 -34.31 22.84 -36.30
CA SER A 495 -35.26 23.57 -37.13
C SER A 495 -35.55 24.94 -36.52
N ILE A 496 -35.49 25.96 -37.38
CA ILE A 496 -35.83 27.34 -37.09
C ILE A 496 -37.33 27.50 -37.34
N ALA A 497 -38.10 27.89 -36.31
CA ALA A 497 -39.45 28.41 -36.51
C ALA A 497 -39.71 29.61 -35.59
N LYS A 498 -39.77 30.78 -36.23
CA LYS A 498 -40.34 32.04 -35.72
C LYS A 498 -41.73 31.81 -35.11
N LYS A 499 -42.06 32.54 -34.04
CA LYS A 499 -43.32 33.30 -34.00
C LYS A 499 -43.29 34.45 -33.00
N ASN A 500 -43.75 35.59 -33.52
CA ASN A 500 -44.07 36.84 -32.85
C ASN A 500 -45.13 36.67 -31.76
N GLY A 501 -45.12 37.60 -30.81
CA GLY A 501 -46.17 37.86 -29.83
C GLY A 501 -45.72 38.92 -28.86
#